data_AF-R7IUA6-F1
#
_entry.id   AF-R7IUA6-F1
#
_cell.length_a   1.000
_cell.length_b   1.000
_cell.length_c   1.000
_cell.angle_alpha   90.00
_cell.angle_beta   90.00
_cell.angle_gamma   90.00
#
_symmetry.space_group_name_H-M   'P 1'
#
loop_
_entity.id
_entity.type
_entity.pdbx_description
1 polymer ?
#
loop_
_entity_poly.entity_id
_entity_poly.type
_entity_poly.pdbx_seq_one_letter_code
_entity_poly.pdbx_strand_id
1 'polypeptide(L)'
;MSEKKVVAVIVEGPSDENAIGGILKEIFSSEEVQFAVVHGDITSDNGTTKENAVSKIGALIETIRSRYGYNWRDFVRIIHIADTDGAFAQNCIKEKF
;
A
#
# COMPACT_ATOMS: atom_id res chain seq x y z
N MET A 1 26.87 9.23 3.86
CA MET A 1 25.55 8.79 4.36
C MET A 1 25.26 7.45 3.70
N SER A 2 24.90 6.43 4.48
CA SER A 2 24.44 5.16 3.91
C SER A 2 23.16 5.42 3.10
N GLU A 3 23.10 4.85 1.91
CA GLU A 3 21.90 4.89 1.08
C GLU A 3 20.76 4.16 1.83
N LYS A 4 19.64 4.84 2.06
CA LYS A 4 18.46 4.23 2.65
C LYS A 4 17.80 3.36 1.59
N LYS A 5 17.46 2.12 1.93
CA LYS A 5 16.70 1.22 1.06
C LYS A 5 15.35 0.98 1.69
N VAL A 6 14.29 1.39 1.01
CA VAL A 6 12.92 1.38 1.53
C VAL A 6 12.07 0.43 0.69
N VAL A 7 11.35 -0.45 1.38
CA VAL A 7 10.27 -1.26 0.81
C VAL A 7 8.97 -0.72 1.36
N ALA A 8 8.15 -0.12 0.49
CA ALA A 8 6.82 0.31 0.86
C ALA A 8 5.82 -0.82 0.61
N VAL A 9 5.02 -1.16 1.62
CA VAL A 9 4.01 -2.20 1.58
C VAL A 9 2.64 -1.57 1.77
N ILE A 10 1.76 -1.70 0.79
CA ILE A 10 0.37 -1.24 0.89
C ILE A 10 -0.49 -2.45 1.25
N VAL A 11 -1.29 -2.33 2.31
CA VAL A 11 -2.20 -3.37 2.79
C VAL A 11 -3.58 -2.78 3.08
N GLU A 12 -4.63 -3.58 2.92
CA GLU A 12 -6.01 -3.14 3.07
C GLU A 12 -6.35 -2.77 4.51
N GLY A 13 -5.91 -3.57 5.48
CA GLY A 13 -6.25 -3.35 6.88
C GLY A 13 -5.14 -3.67 7.88
N PRO A 14 -5.34 -3.28 9.15
CA PRO A 14 -4.40 -3.61 10.23
C PRO A 14 -4.24 -5.12 10.44
N SER A 15 -5.26 -5.91 10.09
CA SER A 15 -5.21 -7.37 10.16
C SER A 15 -4.10 -7.92 9.28
N ASP A 16 -3.97 -7.41 8.05
CA ASP A 16 -2.94 -7.82 7.11
C ASP A 16 -1.57 -7.41 7.63
N GLU A 17 -1.41 -6.14 8.04
CA GLU A 17 -0.15 -5.67 8.63
C GLU A 17 0.29 -6.56 9.81
N ASN A 18 -0.64 -6.91 10.70
CA ASN A 18 -0.34 -7.77 11.84
C ASN A 18 -0.02 -9.21 11.43
N ALA A 19 -0.67 -9.75 10.40
CA ALA A 19 -0.49 -11.12 9.95
C ALA A 19 0.84 -11.34 9.22
N ILE A 20 1.20 -10.44 8.31
CA ILE A 20 2.34 -10.61 7.41
C ILE A 20 3.49 -9.62 7.65
N GLY A 21 3.28 -8.58 8.45
CA GLY A 21 4.26 -7.51 8.62
C GLY A 21 5.56 -7.96 9.27
N GLY A 22 5.50 -8.91 10.20
CA GLY A 22 6.69 -9.53 10.80
C GLY A 22 7.52 -10.30 9.77
N ILE A 23 6.87 -11.13 8.95
CA ILE A 23 7.51 -11.94 7.91
C ILE A 23 8.17 -11.05 6.86
N LEU A 24 7.49 -9.99 6.41
CA LEU A 24 8.04 -9.07 5.43
C LEU A 24 9.27 -8.32 5.97
N LYS A 25 9.27 -7.95 7.25
CA LYS A 25 10.44 -7.35 7.92
C LYS A 25 11.61 -8.32 8.04
N GLU A 26 11.35 -9.62 8.18
CA GLU A 26 12.39 -10.65 8.18
C GLU A 26 12.97 -10.87 6.78
N ILE A 27 12.11 -11.00 5.77
CA ILE A 27 12.49 -11.18 4.36
C ILE A 27 13.32 -10.00 3.85
N PHE A 28 12.89 -8.78 4.16
CA PHE A 28 13.56 -7.53 3.77
C PHE A 28 14.35 -6.94 4.93
N SER A 29 15.06 -7.79 5.68
CA SER A 29 15.81 -7.39 6.89
C SER A 29 16.98 -6.44 6.61
N SER A 30 17.41 -6.29 5.35
CA SER A 30 18.42 -5.31 4.94
C SER A 30 17.84 -3.97 4.49
N GLU A 31 16.51 -3.82 4.56
CA GLU A 31 15.75 -2.67 4.10
C GLU A 31 14.81 -2.14 5.20
N GLU A 32 14.42 -0.88 5.07
CA GLU A 32 13.37 -0.29 5.90
C GLU A 32 12.00 -0.63 5.29
N VAL A 33 11.26 -1.52 5.95
CA VAL A 33 9.89 -1.89 5.53
C VAL A 33 8.87 -0.95 6.16
N GLN A 34 8.12 -0.22 5.33
CA GLN A 34 7.12 0.75 5.76
C GLN A 34 5.73 0.39 5.24
N PHE A 35 4.74 0.39 6.13
CA PHE A 35 3.37 0.02 5.80
C PHE A 35 2.48 1.25 5.55
N ALA A 36 1.72 1.22 4.47
CA ALA A 36 0.56 2.06 4.23
C ALA A 36 -0.70 1.21 4.41
N VAL A 37 -1.37 1.37 5.55
CA VAL A 37 -2.67 0.75 5.82
C VAL A 37 -3.76 1.68 5.30
N VAL A 38 -4.50 1.24 4.27
CA VAL A 38 -5.52 2.07 3.58
C VAL A 38 -6.89 2.03 4.24
N HIS A 39 -7.19 1.04 5.08
CA HIS A 39 -8.51 0.77 5.66
C HIS A 39 -9.62 0.53 4.61
N GLY A 40 -9.29 -0.28 3.60
CA GLY A 40 -10.14 -0.65 2.46
C GLY A 40 -9.31 -0.90 1.20
N ASP A 41 -9.96 -1.34 0.11
CA ASP A 41 -9.30 -1.55 -1.17
C ASP A 41 -9.23 -0.26 -2.00
N ILE A 42 -8.02 0.23 -2.24
CA ILE A 42 -7.77 1.43 -3.07
C ILE A 42 -8.27 1.26 -4.52
N THR A 43 -8.27 0.04 -5.05
CA THR A 43 -8.67 -0.25 -6.42
C THR A 43 -10.19 -0.29 -6.59
N SER A 44 -10.92 -0.55 -5.51
CA SER A 44 -12.39 -0.60 -5.47
C SER A 44 -13.03 0.61 -4.76
N ASP A 45 -12.23 1.56 -4.27
CA ASP A 45 -12.71 2.80 -3.65
C ASP A 45 -13.54 3.67 -4.63
N ASN A 46 -14.50 4.41 -4.09
CA ASN A 46 -15.38 5.27 -4.88
C ASN A 46 -14.56 6.31 -5.66
N GLY A 47 -14.79 6.35 -6.98
CA GLY A 47 -14.05 7.22 -7.88
C GLY A 47 -12.64 6.76 -8.22
N THR A 48 -12.22 5.55 -7.82
CA THR A 48 -11.07 4.89 -8.47
C THR A 48 -11.48 4.43 -9.86
N THR A 49 -10.68 4.80 -10.85
CA THR A 49 -10.82 4.36 -12.22
C THR A 49 -9.50 3.75 -12.69
N LYS A 50 -9.53 3.04 -13.82
CA LYS A 50 -8.32 2.45 -14.42
C LYS A 50 -7.27 3.53 -14.70
N GLU A 51 -7.70 4.75 -14.98
CA GLU A 51 -6.86 5.89 -15.34
C GLU A 51 -6.21 6.55 -14.12
N ASN A 52 -6.82 6.46 -12.92
CA ASN A 52 -6.34 7.18 -11.73
C ASN A 52 -5.75 6.28 -10.63
N ALA A 53 -5.87 4.96 -10.75
CA ALA A 53 -5.40 4.01 -9.74
C ALA A 53 -3.89 4.18 -9.42
N VAL A 54 -3.06 4.33 -10.45
CA VAL A 54 -1.61 4.55 -10.27
C VAL A 54 -1.32 5.85 -9.53
N SER A 55 -2.05 6.92 -9.85
CA SER A 55 -1.90 8.23 -9.19
C SER A 55 -2.32 8.17 -7.73
N LYS A 56 -3.41 7.45 -7.41
CA LYS A 56 -3.85 7.23 -6.02
C LYS A 56 -2.80 6.46 -5.22
N ILE A 57 -2.21 5.41 -5.79
CA ILE A 57 -1.10 4.67 -5.18
C ILE A 57 0.10 5.61 -4.96
N GLY A 58 0.46 6.42 -5.95
CA GLY A 58 1.54 7.40 -5.85
C GLY A 58 1.35 8.38 -4.69
N ALA A 59 0.12 8.84 -4.45
CA ALA A 59 -0.21 9.72 -3.33
C ALA A 59 -0.05 9.05 -1.95
N LEU A 60 -0.35 7.75 -1.84
CA LEU A 60 -0.06 6.99 -0.61
C LEU A 60 1.44 6.89 -0.34
N ILE A 61 2.21 6.55 -1.37
CA ILE A 61 3.67 6.45 -1.25
C ILE A 61 4.28 7.81 -0.91
N GLU A 62 3.75 8.90 -1.47
CA GLU A 62 4.15 10.26 -1.13
C GLU A 62 3.92 10.58 0.36
N THR A 63 2.86 10.03 0.96
CA THR A 63 2.59 10.17 2.40
C THR A 63 3.65 9.44 3.24
N ILE A 64 4.05 8.22 2.86
CA ILE A 64 5.17 7.51 3.51
C ILE A 64 6.46 8.31 3.34
N ARG A 65 6.77 8.72 2.10
CA ARG A 65 7.98 9.46 1.76
C ARG A 65 8.13 10.72 2.62
N SER A 66 7.05 11.51 2.71
CA SER A 66 7.03 12.75 3.50
C SER A 66 7.09 12.49 5.00
N ARG A 67 6.38 11.47 5.51
CA ARG A 67 6.36 11.12 6.95
C ARG A 67 7.75 10.74 7.49
N TYR A 68 8.52 9.97 6.71
CA TYR A 68 9.81 9.43 7.15
C TYR A 68 11.02 10.17 6.53
N GLY A 69 10.78 11.23 5.76
CA GLY A 69 11.83 12.04 5.15
C GLY A 69 12.68 11.28 4.13
N TYR A 70 12.04 10.42 3.32
CA TYR A 70 12.71 9.69 2.24
C TYR A 70 12.76 10.51 0.94
N ASN A 71 13.68 10.13 0.07
CA ASN A 71 13.72 10.55 -1.33
C ASN A 71 13.16 9.43 -2.20
N TRP A 72 12.71 9.78 -3.41
CA TRP A 72 12.22 8.77 -4.37
C TRP A 72 13.24 7.68 -4.70
N ARG A 73 14.53 8.03 -4.76
CA ARG A 73 15.63 7.08 -4.98
C ARG A 73 15.82 6.07 -3.85
N ASP A 74 15.31 6.37 -2.65
CA ASP A 74 15.46 5.49 -1.49
C ASP A 74 14.48 4.31 -1.58
N PHE A 75 13.39 4.44 -2.35
CA PHE A 75 12.43 3.36 -2.58
C PHE A 75 12.96 2.38 -3.61
N VAL A 76 13.28 1.17 -3.13
CA VAL A 76 13.74 0.08 -4.00
C VAL A 76 12.57 -0.76 -4.50
N ARG A 77 11.47 -0.81 -3.74
CA ARG A 77 10.28 -1.62 -4.06
C ARG A 77 9.01 -0.99 -3.47
N ILE A 78 7.91 -1.17 -4.21
CA ILE A 78 6.55 -0.96 -3.72
C ILE A 78 5.83 -2.30 -3.94
N ILE A 79 5.28 -2.88 -2.87
CA ILE A 79 4.47 -4.09 -2.94
C ILE A 79 3.06 -3.76 -2.45
N HIS A 80 2.07 -4.08 -3.26
CA HIS A 80 0.67 -3.88 -2.96
C HIS A 80 0.03 -5.24 -2.76
N ILE A 81 -0.49 -5.45 -1.55
CA ILE A 81 -1.20 -6.67 -1.17
C ILE A 81 -2.66 -6.28 -1.15
N ALA A 82 -3.37 -6.80 -2.15
CA ALA A 82 -4.78 -6.55 -2.36
C ALA A 82 -5.49 -7.91 -2.39
N ASP A 83 -6.61 -7.98 -1.68
CA ASP A 83 -7.52 -9.09 -1.74
C ASP A 83 -8.47 -8.87 -2.92
N THR A 84 -8.80 -9.95 -3.62
CA THR A 84 -9.75 -9.87 -4.75
C THR A 84 -11.19 -10.02 -4.29
N ASP A 85 -11.47 -9.95 -2.98
CA ASP A 85 -12.77 -10.23 -2.38
C ASP A 85 -13.76 -9.09 -2.61
N GLY A 86 -14.26 -9.05 -3.84
CA GLY A 86 -15.19 -8.03 -4.34
C GLY A 86 -15.16 -7.91 -5.86
N ALA A 87 -14.09 -8.39 -6.50
CA ALA A 87 -13.87 -8.25 -7.94
C ALA A 87 -14.94 -8.93 -8.82
N PHE A 88 -15.77 -9.83 -8.29
CA PHE A 88 -16.73 -10.62 -9.09
C PHE A 88 -18.10 -10.88 -8.44
N ALA A 89 -18.46 -10.20 -7.35
CA ALA A 89 -19.79 -10.35 -6.75
C ALA A 89 -20.71 -9.20 -7.20
N GLN A 90 -21.66 -9.51 -8.09
CA GLN A 90 -22.73 -8.59 -8.50
C GLN A 90 -23.46 -8.08 -7.24
N ASN A 91 -23.70 -6.77 -7.16
CA ASN A 91 -24.41 -6.09 -6.05
C ASN A 91 -23.66 -5.97 -4.71
N CYS A 92 -22.34 -6.13 -4.66
CA CYS A 92 -21.55 -5.92 -3.44
C CYS A 92 -21.04 -4.47 -3.25
N ILE A 93 -21.18 -3.60 -4.24
CA ILE A 93 -20.84 -2.18 -4.11
C ILE A 93 -21.94 -1.47 -3.32
N LYS A 94 -21.63 -0.99 -2.12
CA LYS A 94 -22.52 -0.11 -1.35
C LYS A 94 -22.40 1.33 -1.86
N GLU A 95 -23.35 1.74 -2.67
CA GLU A 95 -23.60 3.17 -2.88
C GLU A 95 -24.21 3.76 -1.60
N LYS A 96 -23.53 4.75 -1.00
CA LYS A 96 -24.13 5.56 0.06
C LYS A 96 -25.09 6.56 -0.61
N PHE A 97 -26.39 6.37 -0.35
CA PHE A 97 -27.44 7.37 -0.62
C PHE A 97 -27.37 8.51 0.41
#